data_AF-A0A3B9HQI8-F1
#
_entry.id   AF-A0A3B9HQI8-F1
#
_cell.length_a   1.000
_cell.length_b   1.000
_cell.length_c   1.000
_cell.angle_alpha   90.00
_cell.angle_beta   90.00
_cell.angle_gamma   90.00
#
_symmetry.space_group_name_H-M   'P 1'
#
loop_
_entity.id
_entity.type
_entity.pdbx_description
1 polymer ?
#
loop_
_entity_poly.entity_id
_entity_poly.type
_entity_poly.pdbx_seq_one_letter_code
_entity_poly.pdbx_strand_id
1 'polypeptide(L)'
;NGAHQDPQYNVLYRNVNMYRSFTDAASAKKVMADAGIFQIDGAHNANATAKEGWSVMPELLVQHGINCAFSAAVGMPKSQIGLSTVPPCAPPAPKIWYDLPYAVALRDIFSEFKFRAQQNTRYIESDIEEATRTHVIDTMISSLTSADIQSTITPDEGRNVPWHYNNIRGIETAKQTLVALDGFKQLVKIDRDGPLGEMVRDIKERAICFLEEMIESGGYFAAVEKGFFVDSAKYPDRNGDGIARDGKGGVGAGTIVERDADYMAPVCSVFGHNHLPAGLKKPCDPIDGCTLCKPEKIAYIDEIDQTDNCNLRLAKTVEYRKGKMIKPEAEWAGDGTVLIQLFVPEELEVAKVAAQEIAKKMGLLDPEVINAQVMHPSEGTFVEVKGKVDFAIDRTTLKIPPKEVLLSEEEIREGIKKIGLKVVAGTVGEDEHSVGLREILDIKHGGIEKYGVKYHYLGTSVPISKMVDAAIETGADAILISTIISHNDVHRKNMRKLDELCREKGIRDKVMVMCGGTQVTREIAQECGMDDGFGRGTKGIQVVNSMVKLLKAKKRI
;
A
#
# COMPACT_ATOMS: atom_id res chain seq x y z
N ASN A 1 2.14 -13.64 19.37
CA ASN A 1 1.69 -14.50 18.23
C ASN A 1 2.85 -14.93 17.34
N GLY A 2 3.79 -14.05 16.98
CA GLY A 2 5.02 -14.43 16.29
C GLY A 2 6.21 -13.59 16.75
N ALA A 3 7.44 -14.06 16.49
CA ALA A 3 8.69 -13.36 16.81
C ALA A 3 9.80 -13.74 15.83
N HIS A 4 10.74 -12.81 15.60
CA HIS A 4 11.99 -13.13 14.91
C HIS A 4 12.95 -13.79 15.89
N GLN A 5 13.51 -14.94 15.53
CA GLN A 5 14.54 -15.59 16.33
C GLN A 5 15.44 -16.44 15.42
N ASP A 6 16.69 -15.99 15.27
CA ASP A 6 17.73 -16.69 14.53
C ASP A 6 19.09 -16.45 15.22
N PRO A 7 19.76 -17.49 15.74
CA PRO A 7 21.07 -17.30 16.36
C PRO A 7 22.14 -16.80 15.38
N GLN A 8 21.98 -17.06 14.08
CA GLN A 8 22.91 -16.62 13.05
C GLN A 8 22.84 -15.11 12.86
N TYR A 9 21.65 -14.50 13.01
CA TYR A 9 21.48 -13.05 12.93
C TYR A 9 22.38 -12.32 13.94
N ASN A 10 22.36 -12.79 15.19
CA ASN A 10 23.13 -12.21 16.28
C ASN A 10 24.64 -12.27 15.99
N VAL A 11 25.12 -13.38 15.42
CA VAL A 11 26.53 -13.60 15.12
C VAL A 11 26.97 -12.77 13.92
N LEU A 12 26.31 -12.97 12.78
CA LEU A 12 26.73 -12.42 11.49
C LEU A 12 26.54 -10.90 11.43
N TYR A 13 25.42 -10.37 11.94
CA TYR A 13 25.05 -8.96 11.73
C TYR A 13 25.13 -8.10 12.99
N ARG A 14 25.27 -8.71 14.17
CA ARG A 14 25.36 -7.98 15.46
C ARG A 14 26.63 -8.27 16.26
N ASN A 15 27.52 -9.13 15.77
CA ASN A 15 28.78 -9.47 16.43
C ASN A 15 28.60 -9.97 17.88
N VAL A 16 27.49 -10.66 18.15
CA VAL A 16 27.29 -11.39 19.41
C VAL A 16 28.14 -12.65 19.37
N ASN A 17 28.74 -13.01 20.50
CA ASN A 17 29.54 -14.23 20.61
C ASN A 17 28.73 -15.47 20.15
N MET A 18 29.33 -16.30 19.31
CA MET A 18 28.63 -17.41 18.66
C MET A 18 28.18 -18.51 19.62
N TYR A 19 28.97 -18.84 20.64
CA TYR A 19 28.58 -19.82 21.65
C TYR A 19 27.43 -19.30 22.52
N ARG A 20 27.51 -18.02 22.90
CA ARG A 20 26.44 -17.33 23.62
C ARG A 20 25.13 -17.32 22.83
N SER A 21 25.20 -16.93 21.56
CA SER A 21 24.03 -16.82 20.70
C SER A 21 23.26 -18.13 20.58
N PHE A 22 23.94 -19.24 20.29
CA PHE A 22 23.28 -20.54 20.11
C PHE A 22 22.77 -21.12 21.44
N THR A 23 23.48 -20.89 22.54
CA THR A 23 23.03 -21.32 23.88
C THR A 23 21.74 -20.61 24.30
N ASP A 24 21.69 -19.28 24.13
CA ASP A 24 20.50 -18.48 24.43
C ASP A 24 19.34 -18.83 23.49
N ALA A 25 19.63 -19.05 22.21
CA ALA A 25 18.62 -19.38 21.22
C ALA A 25 17.89 -20.68 21.53
N ALA A 26 18.58 -21.70 22.07
CA ALA A 26 17.90 -22.94 22.45
C ALA A 26 16.86 -22.72 23.56
N SER A 27 17.18 -21.86 24.53
CA SER A 27 16.25 -21.48 25.60
C SER A 27 15.10 -20.61 25.07
N ALA A 28 15.41 -19.59 24.25
CA ALA A 28 14.41 -18.71 23.66
C ALA A 28 13.42 -19.49 22.78
N LYS A 29 13.91 -20.37 21.91
CA LYS A 29 13.09 -21.21 21.03
C LYS A 29 12.26 -22.23 21.82
N LYS A 30 12.77 -22.76 22.94
CA LYS A 30 11.98 -23.63 23.83
C LYS A 30 10.78 -22.90 24.44
N VAL A 31 11.00 -21.66 24.92
CA VAL A 31 9.91 -20.81 25.41
C VAL A 31 8.91 -20.49 24.29
N MET A 32 9.41 -20.16 23.10
CA MET A 32 8.55 -19.89 21.93
C MET A 32 7.72 -21.12 21.52
N ALA A 33 8.33 -22.32 21.53
CA ALA A 33 7.65 -23.58 21.22
C ALA A 33 6.49 -23.83 22.18
N ASP A 34 6.76 -23.76 23.49
CA ASP A 34 5.77 -24.04 24.53
C ASP A 34 4.65 -22.97 24.55
N ALA A 35 4.96 -21.74 24.14
CA ALA A 35 3.99 -20.65 23.98
C ALA A 35 3.26 -20.64 22.63
N GLY A 36 3.60 -21.54 21.71
CA GLY A 36 3.02 -21.60 20.36
C GLY A 36 3.28 -20.35 19.51
N ILE A 37 4.44 -19.72 19.68
CA ILE A 37 4.84 -18.50 18.96
C ILE A 37 5.40 -18.90 17.58
N PHE A 38 4.84 -18.32 16.52
CA PHE A 38 5.36 -18.48 15.17
C PHE A 38 6.73 -17.80 15.03
N GLN A 39 7.75 -18.55 14.66
CA GLN A 39 9.09 -18.05 14.42
C GLN A 39 9.24 -17.53 12.99
N ILE A 40 9.94 -16.40 12.85
CA ILE A 40 10.51 -15.95 11.58
C ILE A 40 12.04 -15.93 11.72
N ASP A 41 12.76 -16.41 10.71
CA ASP A 41 14.23 -16.43 10.70
C ASP A 41 14.87 -15.13 10.17
N GLY A 42 16.20 -15.09 10.17
CA GLY A 42 17.00 -13.90 9.86
C GLY A 42 17.57 -13.83 8.44
N ALA A 43 17.25 -14.77 7.55
CA ALA A 43 17.98 -14.93 6.27
C ALA A 43 17.89 -13.70 5.35
N HIS A 44 16.81 -12.92 5.43
CA HIS A 44 16.65 -11.67 4.67
C HIS A 44 17.79 -10.64 4.90
N ASN A 45 18.52 -10.75 6.01
CA ASN A 45 19.70 -9.90 6.25
C ASN A 45 20.84 -10.21 5.27
N ALA A 46 20.97 -11.46 4.81
CA ALA A 46 21.95 -11.82 3.79
C ALA A 46 21.64 -11.15 2.45
N ASN A 47 20.35 -11.01 2.08
CA ASN A 47 19.98 -10.18 0.92
C ASN A 47 20.49 -8.75 1.11
N ALA A 48 20.28 -8.13 2.28
CA ALA A 48 20.68 -6.75 2.55
C ALA A 48 22.21 -6.53 2.57
N THR A 49 23.01 -7.56 2.81
CA THR A 49 24.48 -7.45 2.83
C THR A 49 25.17 -7.92 1.55
N ALA A 50 24.54 -8.79 0.76
CA ALA A 50 25.16 -9.37 -0.44
C ALA A 50 25.38 -8.35 -1.54
N LYS A 51 26.59 -8.21 -2.09
CA LYS A 51 26.87 -7.25 -3.18
C LYS A 51 25.92 -7.39 -4.37
N GLU A 52 25.65 -8.62 -4.78
CA GLU A 52 24.76 -8.98 -5.89
C GLU A 52 23.68 -9.96 -5.43
N GLY A 53 22.40 -9.65 -5.68
CA GLY A 53 21.27 -10.43 -5.13
C GLY A 53 21.24 -11.88 -5.62
N TRP A 54 21.66 -12.14 -6.87
CA TRP A 54 21.68 -13.49 -7.44
C TRP A 54 22.82 -14.38 -6.91
N SER A 55 23.88 -13.79 -6.33
CA SER A 55 25.05 -14.53 -5.87
C SER A 55 24.82 -15.24 -4.52
N VAL A 56 23.99 -14.64 -3.65
CA VAL A 56 23.79 -15.08 -2.26
C VAL A 56 22.82 -16.25 -2.08
N MET A 57 22.18 -16.72 -3.16
CA MET A 57 21.15 -17.76 -3.09
C MET A 57 21.59 -19.06 -2.38
N PRO A 58 22.80 -19.61 -2.60
CA PRO A 58 23.26 -20.79 -1.85
C PRO A 58 23.38 -20.51 -0.35
N GLU A 59 23.94 -19.37 0.05
CA GLU A 59 24.06 -18.98 1.46
C GLU A 59 22.68 -18.83 2.12
N LEU A 60 21.70 -18.24 1.41
CA LEU A 60 20.32 -18.13 1.91
C LEU A 60 19.74 -19.51 2.27
N LEU A 61 19.90 -20.50 1.39
CA LEU A 61 19.43 -21.87 1.65
C LEU A 61 20.12 -22.49 2.86
N VAL A 62 21.43 -22.25 3.03
CA VAL A 62 22.21 -22.73 4.18
C VAL A 62 21.74 -22.09 5.48
N GLN A 63 21.58 -20.77 5.51
CA GLN A 63 21.11 -20.07 6.71
C GLN A 63 19.69 -20.53 7.10
N HIS A 64 18.77 -20.64 6.13
CA HIS A 64 17.45 -21.22 6.36
C HIS A 64 17.55 -22.64 6.91
N GLY A 65 18.39 -23.50 6.30
CA GLY A 65 18.56 -24.89 6.69
C GLY A 65 19.03 -25.06 8.12
N ILE A 66 20.06 -24.32 8.52
CA ILE A 66 20.63 -24.36 9.88
C ILE A 66 19.57 -23.95 10.91
N ASN A 67 18.90 -22.82 10.71
CA ASN A 67 17.92 -22.34 11.69
C ASN A 67 16.69 -23.24 11.75
N CYS A 68 16.19 -23.75 10.61
CA CYS A 68 15.08 -24.70 10.57
C CYS A 68 15.42 -25.99 11.32
N ALA A 69 16.59 -26.59 11.03
CA ALA A 69 17.04 -27.81 11.70
C ALA A 69 17.23 -27.59 13.20
N PHE A 70 17.88 -26.50 13.60
CA PHE A 70 18.10 -26.17 15.00
C PHE A 70 16.78 -25.93 15.75
N SER A 71 15.84 -25.20 15.15
CA SER A 71 14.53 -24.93 15.77
C SER A 71 13.71 -26.21 15.94
N ALA A 72 13.71 -27.08 14.93
CA ALA A 72 13.05 -28.38 15.02
C ALA A 72 13.70 -29.27 16.09
N ALA A 73 15.04 -29.27 16.20
CA ALA A 73 15.78 -30.02 17.21
C ALA A 73 15.51 -29.53 18.65
N VAL A 74 15.24 -28.24 18.84
CA VAL A 74 14.79 -27.67 20.13
C VAL A 74 13.36 -28.12 20.49
N GLY A 75 12.59 -28.61 19.51
CA GLY A 75 11.23 -29.11 19.69
C GLY A 75 10.14 -28.18 19.17
N MET A 76 10.48 -27.15 18.38
CA MET A 76 9.47 -26.33 17.71
C MET A 76 8.75 -27.13 16.62
N PRO A 77 7.40 -27.08 16.55
CA PRO A 77 6.65 -27.67 15.43
C PRO A 77 7.08 -27.04 14.10
N LYS A 78 7.27 -27.85 13.05
CA LYS A 78 7.63 -27.33 11.71
C LYS A 78 6.62 -26.32 11.16
N SER A 79 5.34 -26.47 11.54
CA SER A 79 4.26 -25.53 11.21
C SER A 79 4.37 -24.15 11.87
N GLN A 80 5.27 -23.99 12.86
CA GLN A 80 5.57 -22.74 13.56
C GLN A 80 6.94 -22.17 13.20
N ILE A 81 7.64 -22.76 12.23
CA ILE A 81 8.96 -22.30 11.77
C ILE A 81 8.77 -21.69 10.38
N GLY A 82 8.91 -20.37 10.30
CA GLY A 82 8.78 -19.57 9.09
C GLY A 82 10.12 -19.11 8.52
N LEU A 83 10.35 -19.41 7.25
CA LEU A 83 11.49 -18.93 6.46
C LEU A 83 11.18 -17.53 5.95
N SER A 84 12.02 -16.53 6.29
CA SER A 84 11.90 -15.17 5.79
C SER A 84 12.59 -15.03 4.44
N THR A 85 11.87 -15.30 3.35
CA THR A 85 12.40 -15.29 2.00
C THR A 85 12.05 -14.00 1.26
N VAL A 86 13.09 -13.31 0.76
CA VAL A 86 12.97 -12.12 -0.10
C VAL A 86 13.43 -12.50 -1.50
N PRO A 87 12.64 -12.25 -2.56
CA PRO A 87 13.11 -12.33 -3.94
C PRO A 87 14.36 -11.44 -4.15
N PRO A 88 15.54 -12.02 -4.47
CA PRO A 88 16.80 -11.30 -4.30
C PRO A 88 17.04 -10.12 -5.26
N CYS A 89 16.43 -10.10 -6.44
CA CYS A 89 16.71 -9.10 -7.47
C CYS A 89 15.63 -8.01 -7.56
N ALA A 90 15.90 -6.94 -8.30
CA ALA A 90 14.88 -6.00 -8.80
C ALA A 90 15.23 -5.56 -10.23
N PRO A 91 14.26 -5.07 -11.03
CA PRO A 91 14.56 -4.39 -12.29
C PRO A 91 15.60 -3.27 -12.07
N PRO A 92 16.49 -3.01 -13.04
CA PRO A 92 16.49 -3.49 -14.43
C PRO A 92 17.05 -4.92 -14.62
N ALA A 93 17.46 -5.63 -13.56
CA ALA A 93 17.81 -7.04 -13.68
C ALA A 93 16.58 -7.87 -14.12
N PRO A 94 16.76 -8.98 -14.86
CA PRO A 94 15.67 -9.88 -15.23
C PRO A 94 15.17 -10.64 -14.00
N LYS A 95 14.39 -9.95 -13.16
CA LYS A 95 13.99 -10.36 -11.81
C LYS A 95 13.39 -11.77 -11.76
N ILE A 96 12.40 -12.05 -12.61
CA ILE A 96 11.75 -13.37 -12.65
C ILE A 96 12.72 -14.48 -13.04
N TRP A 97 13.65 -14.21 -13.95
CA TRP A 97 14.63 -15.18 -14.40
C TRP A 97 15.52 -15.69 -13.26
N TYR A 98 15.93 -14.79 -12.36
CA TYR A 98 16.76 -15.14 -11.21
C TYR A 98 15.96 -15.59 -9.98
N ASP A 99 14.87 -14.90 -9.67
CA ASP A 99 14.19 -15.08 -8.40
C ASP A 99 13.24 -16.28 -8.40
N LEU A 100 12.64 -16.64 -9.55
CA LEU A 100 11.72 -17.77 -9.63
C LEU A 100 12.42 -19.12 -9.40
N PRO A 101 13.59 -19.43 -10.00
CA PRO A 101 14.34 -20.63 -9.66
C PRO A 101 14.71 -20.73 -8.19
N TYR A 102 15.16 -19.63 -7.57
CA TYR A 102 15.43 -19.59 -6.14
C TYR A 102 14.17 -19.88 -5.30
N ALA A 103 13.06 -19.20 -5.60
CA ALA A 103 11.80 -19.37 -4.88
C ALA A 103 11.28 -20.82 -4.96
N VAL A 104 11.44 -21.47 -6.12
CA VAL A 104 11.10 -22.88 -6.34
C VAL A 104 12.04 -23.80 -5.58
N ALA A 105 13.36 -23.59 -5.70
CA ALA A 105 14.37 -24.43 -5.03
C ALA A 105 14.20 -24.43 -3.51
N LEU A 106 13.94 -23.26 -2.93
CA LEU A 106 13.69 -23.09 -1.50
C LEU A 106 12.46 -23.89 -1.06
N ARG A 107 11.36 -23.80 -1.80
CA ARG A 107 10.10 -24.49 -1.46
C ARG A 107 10.15 -25.99 -1.66
N ASP A 108 10.95 -26.46 -2.60
CA ASP A 108 11.19 -27.90 -2.77
C ASP A 108 11.95 -28.48 -1.55
N ILE A 109 13.00 -27.80 -1.08
CA ILE A 109 13.79 -28.28 0.07
C ILE A 109 13.00 -28.19 1.38
N PHE A 110 12.31 -27.07 1.60
CA PHE A 110 11.70 -26.74 2.89
C PHE A 110 10.18 -26.94 2.94
N SER A 111 9.65 -27.87 2.14
CA SER A 111 8.20 -28.11 1.97
C SER A 111 7.42 -28.43 3.26
N GLU A 112 8.11 -28.89 4.32
CA GLU A 112 7.51 -29.16 5.62
C GLU A 112 7.38 -27.92 6.53
N PHE A 113 7.98 -26.80 6.14
CA PHE A 113 8.03 -25.55 6.90
C PHE A 113 7.10 -24.48 6.29
N LYS A 114 7.10 -23.28 6.88
CA LYS A 114 6.25 -22.17 6.47
C LYS A 114 7.06 -21.10 5.75
N PHE A 115 6.45 -20.45 4.76
CA PHE A 115 7.11 -19.41 3.97
C PHE A 115 6.53 -18.05 4.32
N ARG A 116 7.35 -17.22 4.97
CA ARG A 116 7.11 -15.79 5.09
C ARG A 116 7.78 -15.13 3.89
N ALA A 117 7.00 -14.87 2.85
CA ALA A 117 7.46 -14.08 1.72
C ALA A 117 7.52 -12.60 2.13
N GLN A 118 8.61 -11.95 1.78
CA GLN A 118 8.84 -10.54 2.04
C GLN A 118 9.20 -9.82 0.74
N GLN A 119 8.70 -8.59 0.61
CA GLN A 119 8.98 -7.74 -0.55
C GLN A 119 10.43 -7.22 -0.49
N ASN A 120 10.98 -6.87 -1.66
CA ASN A 120 12.33 -6.32 -1.75
C ASN A 120 12.45 -5.01 -0.94
N THR A 121 13.61 -4.79 -0.34
CA THR A 121 14.00 -3.54 0.34
C THR A 121 15.38 -3.03 -0.09
N ARG A 122 16.18 -3.90 -0.73
CA ARG A 122 17.57 -3.63 -1.06
C ARG A 122 17.71 -2.73 -2.28
N TYR A 123 16.96 -3.05 -3.33
CA TYR A 123 17.01 -2.37 -4.61
C TYR A 123 15.76 -1.50 -4.75
N ILE A 124 15.57 -0.63 -3.75
CA ILE A 124 14.51 0.38 -3.71
C ILE A 124 15.17 1.73 -3.45
N GLU A 125 14.80 2.71 -4.25
CA GLU A 125 15.24 4.09 -4.09
C GLU A 125 14.09 4.96 -3.53
N SER A 126 14.08 6.25 -3.88
CA SER A 126 13.06 7.20 -3.44
C SER A 126 11.79 7.20 -4.31
N ASP A 127 11.75 6.48 -5.44
CA ASP A 127 10.54 6.40 -6.27
C ASP A 127 9.52 5.38 -5.71
N ILE A 128 8.43 5.89 -5.14
CA ILE A 128 7.37 5.04 -4.60
C ILE A 128 6.67 4.20 -5.68
N GLU A 129 6.65 4.69 -6.94
CA GLU A 129 6.03 3.98 -8.04
C GLU A 129 6.90 2.80 -8.47
N GLU A 130 8.23 2.97 -8.50
CA GLU A 130 9.18 1.89 -8.74
C GLU A 130 9.10 0.80 -7.66
N ALA A 131 9.10 1.20 -6.39
CA ALA A 131 8.93 0.27 -5.27
C ALA A 131 7.65 -0.55 -5.45
N THR A 132 6.52 0.12 -5.68
CA THR A 132 5.21 -0.51 -5.88
C THR A 132 5.22 -1.49 -7.07
N ARG A 133 5.80 -1.11 -8.21
CA ARG A 133 5.91 -1.98 -9.39
C ARG A 133 6.73 -3.24 -9.09
N THR A 134 7.85 -3.09 -8.40
CA THR A 134 8.70 -4.21 -7.97
C THR A 134 7.96 -5.14 -7.01
N HIS A 135 7.22 -4.58 -6.06
CA HIS A 135 6.46 -5.32 -5.06
C HIS A 135 5.29 -6.12 -5.64
N VAL A 136 4.69 -5.67 -6.75
CA VAL A 136 3.73 -6.47 -7.52
C VAL A 136 4.40 -7.74 -8.05
N ILE A 137 5.63 -7.63 -8.57
CA ILE A 137 6.39 -8.77 -9.09
C ILE A 137 6.80 -9.72 -7.94
N ASP A 138 7.23 -9.19 -6.80
CA ASP A 138 7.51 -9.99 -5.59
C ASP A 138 6.29 -10.82 -5.17
N THR A 139 5.13 -10.18 -5.12
CA THR A 139 3.87 -10.82 -4.74
C THR A 139 3.43 -11.84 -5.80
N MET A 140 3.71 -11.58 -7.08
CA MET A 140 3.47 -12.54 -8.15
C MET A 140 4.35 -13.80 -8.00
N ILE A 141 5.61 -13.67 -7.58
CA ILE A 141 6.50 -14.82 -7.30
C ILE A 141 5.90 -15.69 -6.18
N SER A 142 5.36 -15.07 -5.12
CA SER A 142 4.61 -15.79 -4.08
C SER A 142 3.41 -16.55 -4.65
N SER A 143 2.62 -15.91 -5.53
CA SER A 143 1.48 -16.54 -6.19
C SER A 143 1.86 -17.65 -7.17
N LEU A 144 3.01 -17.57 -7.83
CA LEU A 144 3.52 -18.65 -8.70
C LEU A 144 4.01 -19.86 -7.89
N THR A 145 4.47 -19.62 -6.66
CA THR A 145 5.08 -20.64 -5.80
C THR A 145 4.21 -20.90 -4.56
N SER A 146 4.46 -20.26 -3.42
CA SER A 146 3.56 -20.25 -2.26
C SER A 146 3.99 -19.20 -1.23
N ALA A 147 3.06 -18.67 -0.42
CA ALA A 147 3.40 -17.92 0.78
C ALA A 147 2.35 -18.23 1.85
N ASP A 148 2.79 -18.58 3.06
CA ASP A 148 1.89 -18.73 4.22
C ASP A 148 1.67 -17.36 4.88
N ILE A 149 2.69 -16.49 4.85
CA ILE A 149 2.61 -15.09 5.25
C ILE A 149 3.20 -14.25 4.13
N GLN A 150 2.41 -13.32 3.56
CA GLN A 150 2.93 -12.28 2.68
C GLN A 150 3.12 -11.01 3.49
N SER A 151 4.38 -10.66 3.76
CA SER A 151 4.72 -9.36 4.31
C SER A 151 4.81 -8.30 3.22
N THR A 152 4.54 -7.07 3.63
CA THR A 152 4.60 -5.90 2.77
C THR A 152 5.68 -4.94 3.26
N ILE A 153 6.29 -4.24 2.32
CA ILE A 153 7.16 -3.10 2.55
C ILE A 153 6.40 -1.85 2.16
N THR A 154 6.57 -0.76 2.90
CA THR A 154 5.96 0.50 2.49
C THR A 154 6.75 1.07 1.32
N PRO A 155 6.09 1.55 0.26
CA PRO A 155 6.80 1.97 -0.95
C PRO A 155 7.69 3.21 -0.73
N ASP A 156 7.59 3.86 0.44
CA ASP A 156 8.42 4.99 0.85
C ASP A 156 9.61 4.61 1.75
N GLU A 157 9.88 3.32 1.98
CA GLU A 157 10.96 2.85 2.86
C GLU A 157 12.36 3.37 2.44
N GLY A 158 12.65 3.42 1.14
CA GLY A 158 13.90 3.96 0.60
C GLY A 158 13.98 5.50 0.64
N ARG A 159 12.93 6.17 1.14
CA ARG A 159 12.75 7.62 1.06
C ARG A 159 12.63 8.30 2.43
N ASN A 160 11.83 7.73 3.32
CA ASN A 160 11.53 8.29 4.64
C ASN A 160 11.11 7.19 5.61
N VAL A 161 11.04 7.49 6.91
CA VAL A 161 10.39 6.59 7.88
C VAL A 161 8.95 6.35 7.40
N PRO A 162 8.45 5.10 7.40
CA PRO A 162 7.15 4.77 6.82
C PRO A 162 6.00 5.64 7.32
N TRP A 163 5.31 6.29 6.39
CA TRP A 163 4.14 7.12 6.71
C TRP A 163 2.83 6.33 6.65
N HIS A 164 1.83 6.78 7.41
CA HIS A 164 0.55 6.09 7.60
C HIS A 164 -0.08 5.59 6.29
N TYR A 165 -0.20 6.48 5.30
CA TYR A 165 -0.86 6.16 4.04
C TYR A 165 -0.01 5.26 3.14
N ASN A 166 1.31 5.22 3.32
CA ASN A 166 2.18 4.31 2.58
C ASN A 166 2.16 2.89 3.16
N ASN A 167 1.92 2.71 4.46
CA ASN A 167 1.52 1.40 5.00
C ASN A 167 0.25 0.88 4.33
N ILE A 168 -0.77 1.74 4.17
CA ILE A 168 -2.01 1.36 3.49
C ILE A 168 -1.75 1.01 2.03
N ARG A 169 -0.96 1.81 1.30
CA ARG A 169 -0.58 1.51 -0.09
C ARG A 169 0.11 0.15 -0.23
N GLY A 170 1.06 -0.18 0.65
CA GLY A 170 1.71 -1.50 0.63
C GLY A 170 0.71 -2.65 0.79
N ILE A 171 -0.26 -2.51 1.71
CA ILE A 171 -1.33 -3.49 1.93
C ILE A 171 -2.28 -3.57 0.72
N GLU A 172 -2.68 -2.41 0.18
CA GLU A 172 -3.57 -2.34 -0.98
C GLU A 172 -2.95 -2.96 -2.22
N THR A 173 -1.68 -2.67 -2.48
CA THR A 173 -0.90 -3.29 -3.57
C THR A 173 -0.90 -4.81 -3.43
N ALA A 174 -0.48 -5.33 -2.28
CA ALA A 174 -0.45 -6.78 -2.05
C ALA A 174 -1.84 -7.42 -2.20
N LYS A 175 -2.88 -6.81 -1.61
CA LYS A 175 -4.26 -7.29 -1.71
C LYS A 175 -4.75 -7.28 -3.16
N GLN A 176 -4.55 -6.18 -3.89
CA GLN A 176 -5.01 -6.03 -5.26
C GLN A 176 -4.29 -7.02 -6.19
N THR A 177 -2.98 -7.20 -6.04
CA THR A 177 -2.22 -8.20 -6.79
C THR A 177 -2.69 -9.62 -6.51
N LEU A 178 -2.86 -9.99 -5.23
CA LEU A 178 -3.31 -11.34 -4.86
C LEU A 178 -4.73 -11.64 -5.37
N VAL A 179 -5.65 -10.68 -5.25
CA VAL A 179 -7.02 -10.82 -5.76
C VAL A 179 -7.04 -10.92 -7.29
N ALA A 180 -6.21 -10.12 -7.99
CA ALA A 180 -6.09 -10.20 -9.43
C ALA A 180 -5.50 -11.54 -9.92
N LEU A 181 -4.70 -12.21 -9.08
CA LEU A 181 -4.09 -13.51 -9.36
C LEU A 181 -4.90 -14.69 -8.78
N ASP A 182 -6.14 -14.47 -8.32
CA ASP A 182 -7.00 -15.55 -7.83
C ASP A 182 -7.24 -16.60 -8.93
N GLY A 183 -7.05 -17.87 -8.60
CA GLY A 183 -7.13 -18.98 -9.56
C GLY A 183 -6.00 -19.05 -10.62
N PHE A 184 -5.02 -18.15 -10.61
CA PHE A 184 -4.02 -17.99 -11.68
C PHE A 184 -3.23 -19.28 -12.02
N LYS A 185 -2.91 -20.12 -11.02
CA LYS A 185 -2.22 -21.40 -11.22
C LYS A 185 -3.01 -22.45 -12.03
N GLN A 186 -4.32 -22.25 -12.21
CA GLN A 186 -5.13 -23.11 -13.07
C GLN A 186 -4.91 -22.79 -14.56
N LEU A 187 -4.46 -21.57 -14.86
CA LEU A 187 -4.23 -21.06 -16.21
C LEU A 187 -2.75 -21.10 -16.60
N VAL A 188 -1.86 -20.86 -15.65
CA VAL A 188 -0.41 -20.75 -15.87
C VAL A 188 0.33 -21.79 -15.06
N LYS A 189 1.25 -22.51 -15.73
CA LYS A 189 2.17 -23.47 -15.12
C LYS A 189 3.61 -22.99 -15.30
N ILE A 190 4.43 -23.25 -14.30
CA ILE A 190 5.89 -23.09 -14.42
C ILE A 190 6.48 -24.29 -15.15
N ASP A 191 7.34 -24.04 -16.13
CA ASP A 191 8.00 -25.08 -16.92
C ASP A 191 9.23 -25.59 -16.17
N ARG A 192 9.11 -26.76 -15.53
CA ARG A 192 10.20 -27.40 -14.79
C ARG A 192 11.11 -28.26 -15.67
N ASP A 193 10.72 -28.56 -16.90
CA ASP A 193 11.51 -29.37 -17.83
C ASP A 193 12.49 -28.50 -18.64
N GLY A 194 12.30 -27.18 -18.63
CA GLY A 194 13.20 -26.19 -19.24
C GLY A 194 14.27 -25.61 -18.29
N PRO A 195 14.82 -24.41 -18.61
CA PRO A 195 15.93 -23.79 -17.89
C PRO A 195 15.68 -23.61 -16.38
N LEU A 196 14.42 -23.41 -15.98
CA LEU A 196 14.04 -23.31 -14.57
C LEU A 196 14.46 -24.56 -13.78
N GLY A 197 14.27 -25.76 -14.32
CA GLY A 197 14.62 -27.02 -13.67
C GLY A 197 16.12 -27.14 -13.42
N GLU A 198 16.93 -26.81 -14.42
CA GLU A 198 18.39 -26.80 -14.35
C GLU A 198 18.90 -25.79 -13.31
N MET A 199 18.36 -24.57 -13.32
CA MET A 199 18.72 -23.52 -12.35
C MET A 199 18.30 -23.89 -10.93
N VAL A 200 17.11 -24.49 -10.75
CA VAL A 200 16.66 -25.01 -9.46
C VAL A 200 17.63 -26.07 -8.95
N ARG A 201 18.10 -26.97 -9.83
CA ARG A 201 19.06 -28.02 -9.46
C ARG A 201 20.43 -27.43 -9.06
N ASP A 202 20.99 -26.51 -9.86
CA ASP A 202 22.27 -25.82 -9.58
C ASP A 202 22.26 -25.13 -8.21
N ILE A 203 21.19 -24.41 -7.87
CA ILE A 203 21.06 -23.73 -6.57
C ILE A 203 21.08 -24.74 -5.41
N LYS A 204 20.39 -25.87 -5.55
CA LYS A 204 20.35 -26.92 -4.52
C LYS A 204 21.71 -27.58 -4.34
N GLU A 205 22.39 -27.93 -5.44
CA GLU A 205 23.72 -28.54 -5.41
C GLU A 205 24.73 -27.63 -4.73
N ARG A 206 24.74 -26.34 -5.07
CA ARG A 206 25.62 -25.35 -4.42
C ARG A 206 25.37 -25.26 -2.91
N ALA A 207 24.10 -25.22 -2.48
CA ALA A 207 23.77 -25.19 -1.06
C ALA A 207 24.21 -26.47 -0.32
N ILE A 208 24.08 -27.64 -0.96
CA ILE A 208 24.57 -28.92 -0.40
C ILE A 208 26.10 -28.88 -0.27
N CYS A 209 26.81 -28.51 -1.33
CA CYS A 209 28.27 -28.41 -1.29
C CYS A 209 28.76 -27.40 -0.24
N PHE A 210 28.01 -26.32 0.01
CA PHE A 210 28.31 -25.36 1.07
C PHE A 210 28.26 -26.05 2.46
N LEU A 211 27.21 -26.83 2.72
CA LEU A 211 27.11 -27.60 3.97
C LEU A 211 28.21 -28.66 4.08
N GLU A 212 28.57 -29.34 2.99
CA GLU A 212 29.67 -30.32 2.96
C GLU A 212 31.00 -29.67 3.33
N GLU A 213 31.33 -28.53 2.72
CA GLU A 213 32.56 -27.80 3.02
C GLU A 213 32.57 -27.27 4.46
N MET A 214 31.41 -26.81 4.97
CA MET A 214 31.27 -26.39 6.36
C MET A 214 31.56 -27.56 7.33
N ILE A 215 31.10 -28.78 7.03
CA ILE A 215 31.41 -29.98 7.82
C ILE A 215 32.90 -30.30 7.76
N GLU A 216 33.48 -30.32 6.55
CA GLU A 216 34.92 -30.56 6.34
C GLU A 216 35.79 -29.54 7.09
N SER A 217 35.33 -28.29 7.15
CA SER A 217 36.02 -27.18 7.79
C SER A 217 35.98 -27.17 9.31
N GLY A 218 35.31 -28.14 9.95
CA GLY A 218 35.17 -28.23 11.41
C GLY A 218 33.82 -27.77 11.96
N GLY A 219 32.80 -27.65 11.10
CA GLY A 219 31.44 -27.26 11.48
C GLY A 219 31.18 -25.75 11.44
N TYR A 220 29.98 -25.36 11.88
CA TYR A 220 29.46 -23.98 11.75
C TYR A 220 30.40 -22.92 12.33
N PHE A 221 30.88 -23.10 13.56
CA PHE A 221 31.73 -22.10 14.22
C PHE A 221 33.06 -21.88 13.50
N ALA A 222 33.70 -22.96 13.04
CA ALA A 222 34.93 -22.86 12.27
C ALA A 222 34.70 -22.22 10.90
N ALA A 223 33.57 -22.49 10.24
CA ALA A 223 33.20 -21.83 8.99
C ALA A 223 32.95 -20.32 9.17
N VAL A 224 32.30 -19.93 10.27
CA VAL A 224 32.13 -18.51 10.63
C VAL A 224 33.47 -17.83 10.91
N GLU A 225 34.39 -18.47 11.63
CA GLU A 225 35.74 -17.94 11.88
C GLU A 225 36.56 -17.78 10.58
N LYS A 226 36.33 -18.67 9.61
CA LYS A 226 36.96 -18.62 8.28
C LYS A 226 36.27 -17.66 7.30
N GLY A 227 35.21 -16.97 7.71
CA GLY A 227 34.51 -15.99 6.86
C GLY A 227 33.70 -16.61 5.71
N PHE A 228 33.09 -17.79 5.91
CA PHE A 228 32.30 -18.45 4.87
C PHE A 228 31.02 -17.66 4.50
N PHE A 229 30.46 -16.93 5.46
CA PHE A 229 29.19 -16.23 5.31
C PHE A 229 29.43 -14.76 4.95
N VAL A 230 28.47 -14.17 4.24
CA VAL A 230 28.51 -12.77 3.79
C VAL A 230 29.64 -12.50 2.78
N ASP A 231 30.14 -13.54 2.10
CA ASP A 231 31.06 -13.40 0.97
C ASP A 231 30.28 -12.93 -0.27
N SER A 232 30.91 -12.08 -1.10
CA SER A 232 30.23 -11.49 -2.24
C SER A 232 30.18 -12.36 -3.50
N ALA A 233 30.87 -13.50 -3.51
CA ALA A 233 30.92 -14.39 -4.67
C ALA A 233 29.73 -15.36 -4.74
N LYS A 234 29.48 -15.90 -5.94
CA LYS A 234 28.53 -16.99 -6.12
C LYS A 234 29.20 -18.32 -5.73
N TYR A 235 28.95 -18.80 -4.51
CA TYR A 235 29.46 -20.08 -4.01
C TYR A 235 29.37 -21.21 -5.08
N PRO A 236 30.43 -22.02 -5.31
CA PRO A 236 31.59 -22.26 -4.46
C PRO A 236 32.74 -21.25 -4.59
N ASP A 237 32.62 -20.28 -5.48
CA ASP A 237 33.58 -19.19 -5.55
C ASP A 237 33.54 -18.39 -4.23
N ARG A 238 34.70 -17.89 -3.79
CA ARG A 238 34.83 -16.95 -2.67
C ARG A 238 35.76 -15.81 -3.05
N ASN A 239 35.35 -14.58 -2.74
CA ASN A 239 36.18 -13.40 -2.94
C ASN A 239 37.09 -13.12 -1.73
N GLY A 240 36.83 -13.75 -0.59
CA GLY A 240 37.59 -13.54 0.64
C GLY A 240 37.19 -12.26 1.38
N ASP A 241 36.00 -11.73 1.07
CA ASP A 241 35.42 -10.54 1.70
C ASP A 241 34.27 -10.88 2.68
N GLY A 242 34.07 -12.18 2.96
CA GLY A 242 33.14 -12.65 3.96
C GLY A 242 33.44 -12.18 5.39
N ILE A 243 32.42 -12.21 6.23
CA ILE A 243 32.53 -11.74 7.62
C ILE A 243 33.02 -12.86 8.52
N ALA A 244 34.26 -12.73 9.00
CA ALA A 244 34.82 -13.58 10.04
C ALA A 244 34.41 -13.10 11.44
N ARG A 245 33.92 -14.01 12.28
CA ARG A 245 33.68 -13.74 13.71
C ARG A 245 34.54 -14.66 14.56
N ASP A 246 35.21 -14.11 15.57
CA ASP A 246 36.06 -14.85 16.51
C ASP A 246 35.19 -15.57 17.57
N GLY A 247 35.36 -16.88 17.75
CA GLY A 247 34.69 -17.66 18.79
C GLY A 247 35.01 -17.20 20.21
N LYS A 248 36.16 -16.57 20.43
CA LYS A 248 36.56 -15.95 21.72
C LYS A 248 36.18 -14.48 21.83
N GLY A 249 35.65 -13.88 20.76
CA GLY A 249 35.28 -12.47 20.69
C GLY A 249 33.78 -12.22 20.65
N GLY A 250 33.41 -10.97 20.39
CA GLY A 250 32.02 -10.52 20.28
C GLY A 250 31.35 -10.15 21.61
N VAL A 251 30.15 -9.58 21.51
CA VAL A 251 29.36 -9.18 22.68
C VAL A 251 28.96 -10.41 23.47
N GLY A 252 29.26 -10.41 24.77
CA GLY A 252 28.97 -11.55 25.66
C GLY A 252 29.98 -12.70 25.59
N ALA A 253 31.15 -12.50 24.98
CA ALA A 253 32.25 -13.47 25.08
C ALA A 253 32.61 -13.77 26.55
N GLY A 254 32.95 -15.02 26.85
CA GLY A 254 33.31 -15.45 28.21
C GLY A 254 32.15 -15.49 29.21
N THR A 255 30.90 -15.36 28.75
CA THR A 255 29.71 -15.41 29.63
C THR A 255 29.01 -16.77 29.67
N ILE A 256 29.51 -17.75 28.92
CA ILE A 256 29.01 -19.13 28.99
C ILE A 256 29.59 -19.79 30.23
N VAL A 257 28.69 -20.37 31.03
CA VAL A 257 29.03 -21.12 32.24
C VAL A 257 28.53 -22.55 32.05
N GLU A 258 29.40 -23.51 32.37
CA GLU A 258 29.02 -24.92 32.39
C GLU A 258 27.98 -25.16 33.49
N ARG A 259 26.96 -25.98 33.19
CA ARG A 259 25.98 -26.36 34.20
C ARG A 259 26.57 -27.45 35.07
N ASP A 260 26.60 -27.23 36.39
CA ASP A 260 26.91 -28.29 37.35
C ASP A 260 25.90 -29.44 37.26
N ALA A 261 26.29 -30.63 37.74
CA ALA A 261 25.47 -31.84 37.67
C ALA A 261 24.15 -31.73 38.47
N ASP A 262 24.09 -30.81 39.43
CA ASP A 262 22.91 -30.48 40.24
C ASP A 262 22.24 -29.16 39.80
N TYR A 263 22.63 -28.59 38.65
CA TYR A 263 21.99 -27.40 38.11
C TYR A 263 20.47 -27.61 38.00
N MET A 264 19.72 -26.70 38.61
CA MET A 264 18.27 -26.71 38.64
C MET A 264 17.71 -25.33 38.37
N ALA A 265 16.67 -25.26 37.54
CA ALA A 265 15.81 -24.10 37.37
C ALA A 265 14.34 -24.51 37.58
N PRO A 266 13.68 -24.09 38.68
CA PRO A 266 12.30 -24.47 39.01
C PRO A 266 11.26 -23.68 38.19
N VAL A 267 11.44 -23.60 36.88
CA VAL A 267 10.55 -22.88 35.97
C VAL A 267 10.17 -23.75 34.77
N CYS A 268 9.01 -23.51 34.17
CA CYS A 268 8.62 -24.16 32.93
C CYS A 268 9.52 -23.71 31.76
N SER A 269 9.52 -24.51 30.69
CA SER A 269 10.18 -24.16 29.41
C SER A 269 11.70 -23.99 29.47
N VAL A 270 12.36 -24.70 30.39
CA VAL A 270 13.83 -24.79 30.45
C VAL A 270 14.33 -25.73 29.36
N PHE A 271 15.29 -25.28 28.56
CA PHE A 271 16.04 -26.12 27.63
C PHE A 271 17.30 -26.71 28.30
N GLY A 272 17.66 -27.94 27.92
CA GLY A 272 18.85 -28.64 28.39
C GLY A 272 18.69 -29.33 29.75
N HIS A 273 19.80 -29.70 30.37
CA HIS A 273 19.83 -30.40 31.65
C HIS A 273 19.20 -29.58 32.79
N ASN A 274 18.25 -30.17 33.51
CA ASN A 274 17.58 -29.54 34.65
C ASN A 274 17.30 -30.61 35.72
N HIS A 275 18.04 -30.56 36.83
CA HIS A 275 17.97 -31.56 37.90
C HIS A 275 16.72 -31.36 38.77
N LEU A 276 15.57 -31.82 38.29
CA LEU A 276 14.29 -31.69 38.98
C LEU A 276 14.08 -32.82 40.01
N PRO A 277 13.51 -32.53 41.19
CA PRO A 277 13.06 -33.55 42.14
C PRO A 277 12.10 -34.58 41.52
N ALA A 278 12.15 -35.81 42.01
CA ALA A 278 11.22 -36.86 41.59
C ALA A 278 9.78 -36.54 42.03
N GLY A 279 8.79 -36.97 41.23
CA GLY A 279 7.37 -36.87 41.58
C GLY A 279 6.70 -35.52 41.29
N LEU A 280 7.38 -34.59 40.63
CA LEU A 280 6.79 -33.32 40.19
C LEU A 280 5.85 -33.52 39.00
N LYS A 281 4.74 -32.77 38.96
CA LYS A 281 3.83 -32.71 37.80
C LYS A 281 4.30 -31.67 36.78
N LYS A 282 4.89 -30.58 37.25
CA LYS A 282 5.50 -29.53 36.43
C LYS A 282 6.86 -29.12 37.01
N PRO A 283 7.80 -28.66 36.16
CA PRO A 283 9.10 -28.15 36.62
C PRO A 283 9.01 -27.02 37.66
N CYS A 284 7.92 -26.24 37.65
CA CYS A 284 7.73 -25.09 38.54
C CYS A 284 6.89 -25.38 39.80
N ASP A 285 6.53 -26.64 40.05
CA ASP A 285 5.85 -27.03 41.30
C ASP A 285 6.62 -26.61 42.57
N PRO A 286 7.97 -26.66 42.64
CA PRO A 286 8.73 -26.23 43.82
C PRO A 286 8.54 -24.77 44.22
N ILE A 287 8.10 -23.91 43.29
CA ILE A 287 7.84 -22.49 43.54
C ILE A 287 6.35 -22.14 43.45
N ASP A 288 5.47 -23.15 43.54
CA ASP A 288 4.03 -23.00 43.40
C ASP A 288 3.65 -22.28 42.08
N GLY A 289 4.25 -22.71 40.97
CA GLY A 289 4.02 -22.16 39.63
C GLY A 289 4.93 -20.97 39.28
N CYS A 290 5.58 -21.00 38.12
CA CYS A 290 6.28 -19.83 37.57
C CYS A 290 5.31 -18.85 36.90
N THR A 291 5.79 -17.71 36.41
CA THR A 291 4.96 -16.69 35.73
C THR A 291 4.20 -17.22 34.50
N LEU A 292 4.70 -18.27 33.84
CA LEU A 292 3.99 -18.95 32.74
C LEU A 292 2.76 -19.73 33.21
N CYS A 293 2.74 -20.18 34.46
CA CYS A 293 1.61 -20.92 35.05
C CYS A 293 0.74 -20.04 35.97
N LYS A 294 1.30 -18.97 36.52
CA LYS A 294 0.65 -18.02 37.43
C LYS A 294 0.97 -16.58 37.00
N PRO A 295 0.20 -15.99 36.07
CA PRO A 295 0.43 -14.64 35.55
C PRO A 295 0.42 -13.55 36.63
N GLU A 296 -0.25 -13.78 37.76
CA GLU A 296 -0.27 -12.88 38.92
C GLU A 296 1.12 -12.66 39.54
N LYS A 297 2.11 -13.51 39.23
CA LYS A 297 3.50 -13.34 39.66
C LYS A 297 4.32 -12.41 38.77
N ILE A 298 3.75 -11.89 37.67
CA ILE A 298 4.44 -10.96 36.77
C ILE A 298 4.59 -9.61 37.48
N ALA A 299 5.84 -9.17 37.66
CA ALA A 299 6.13 -7.83 38.15
C ALA A 299 5.95 -6.80 37.03
N TYR A 300 4.78 -6.15 37.00
CA TYR A 300 4.52 -5.06 36.06
C TYR A 300 5.23 -3.78 36.54
N ILE A 301 5.99 -3.16 35.64
CA ILE A 301 6.64 -1.88 35.85
C ILE A 301 5.95 -0.89 34.91
N ASP A 302 5.39 0.18 35.47
CA ASP A 302 4.68 1.22 34.70
C ASP A 302 5.67 2.10 33.94
N GLU A 303 6.41 2.94 34.66
CA GLU A 303 7.42 3.83 34.07
C GLU A 303 8.68 3.86 34.93
N ILE A 304 9.84 3.86 34.26
CA ILE A 304 11.15 4.04 34.90
C ILE A 304 11.59 5.51 34.80
N ASP A 305 11.26 6.18 33.69
CA ASP A 305 11.61 7.58 33.43
C ASP A 305 10.37 8.48 33.47
N GLN A 306 10.35 9.42 34.42
CA GLN A 306 9.23 10.34 34.61
C GLN A 306 9.27 11.54 33.62
N THR A 307 10.34 11.69 32.85
CA THR A 307 10.58 12.80 31.92
C THR A 307 10.45 12.40 30.45
N ASP A 308 10.67 11.13 30.11
CA ASP A 308 10.42 10.57 28.79
C ASP A 308 9.47 9.37 28.85
N ASN A 309 8.17 9.68 28.88
CA ASN A 309 7.10 8.69 28.90
C ASN A 309 5.96 9.05 27.95
N CYS A 310 5.08 8.07 27.72
CA CYS A 310 3.95 8.25 26.84
C CYS A 310 3.00 9.35 27.34
N ASN A 311 2.78 9.46 28.65
CA ASN A 311 1.86 10.43 29.24
C ASN A 311 2.22 11.87 28.87
N LEU A 312 3.50 12.23 28.97
CA LEU A 312 4.00 13.56 28.59
C LEU A 312 3.88 13.81 27.08
N ARG A 313 4.15 12.82 26.23
CA ARG A 313 3.96 12.94 24.76
C ARG A 313 2.48 13.10 24.40
N LEU A 314 1.60 12.36 25.07
CA LEU A 314 0.16 12.41 24.86
C LEU A 314 -0.46 13.74 25.28
N ALA A 315 0.06 14.37 26.34
CA ALA A 315 -0.40 15.68 26.81
C ALA A 315 -0.16 16.80 25.76
N LYS A 316 0.94 16.73 25.01
CA LYS A 316 1.30 17.72 23.97
C LYS A 316 0.36 17.74 22.76
N THR A 317 -0.38 16.66 22.52
CA THR A 317 -1.17 16.46 21.28
C THR A 317 -2.68 16.38 21.53
N VAL A 318 -3.16 16.78 22.71
CA VAL A 318 -4.58 16.67 23.10
C VAL A 318 -5.49 17.46 22.15
N GLU A 319 -5.09 18.66 21.74
CA GLU A 319 -5.91 19.52 20.88
C GLU A 319 -6.22 18.90 19.52
N TYR A 320 -5.29 18.10 18.97
CA TYR A 320 -5.43 17.44 17.68
C TYR A 320 -6.21 16.12 17.80
N ARG A 321 -5.99 15.37 18.89
CA ARG A 321 -6.64 14.05 19.09
C ARG A 321 -8.06 14.13 19.66
N LYS A 322 -8.32 15.06 20.57
CA LYS A 322 -9.59 15.19 21.29
C LYS A 322 -10.25 16.56 21.16
N GLY A 323 -9.51 17.58 20.71
CA GLY A 323 -10.01 18.94 20.53
C GLY A 323 -10.70 19.14 19.18
N LYS A 324 -10.81 20.42 18.79
CA LYS A 324 -11.40 20.86 17.52
C LYS A 324 -10.37 21.18 16.43
N MET A 325 -9.10 21.28 16.81
CA MET A 325 -8.02 21.58 15.88
C MET A 325 -7.70 20.35 15.04
N ILE A 326 -7.29 20.59 13.79
CA ILE A 326 -6.76 19.57 12.88
C ILE A 326 -5.49 20.09 12.23
N LYS A 327 -4.54 19.20 12.01
CA LYS A 327 -3.25 19.48 11.38
C LYS A 327 -2.86 18.23 10.57
N PRO A 328 -2.23 18.36 9.39
CA PRO A 328 -1.73 17.18 8.67
C PRO A 328 -0.72 16.42 9.54
N GLU A 329 -0.61 15.12 9.29
CA GLU A 329 0.34 14.24 9.97
C GLU A 329 0.79 13.12 9.03
N ALA A 330 1.98 12.59 9.29
CA ALA A 330 2.57 11.51 8.52
C ALA A 330 2.86 10.28 9.37
N GLU A 331 3.27 10.46 10.62
CA GLU A 331 3.54 9.36 11.57
C GLU A 331 3.07 9.64 13.01
N TRP A 332 3.02 10.91 13.44
CA TRP A 332 2.65 11.28 14.81
C TRP A 332 1.54 12.32 14.85
N ALA A 333 0.71 12.24 15.89
CA ALA A 333 -0.46 13.09 16.06
C ALA A 333 -0.15 14.60 15.90
N GLY A 334 -0.60 15.18 14.79
CA GLY A 334 -0.40 16.60 14.45
C GLY A 334 1.05 17.01 14.18
N ASP A 335 1.91 16.11 13.67
CA ASP A 335 3.31 16.43 13.36
C ASP A 335 3.49 17.54 12.28
N GLY A 336 2.44 17.83 11.51
CA GLY A 336 2.40 18.90 10.52
C GLY A 336 3.01 18.54 9.17
N THR A 337 3.54 17.33 9.02
CA THR A 337 4.30 16.92 7.84
C THR A 337 3.38 16.80 6.64
N VAL A 338 3.80 17.41 5.54
CA VAL A 338 3.16 17.33 4.23
C VAL A 338 4.22 17.00 3.17
N LEU A 339 3.76 16.45 2.06
CA LEU A 339 4.56 16.23 0.87
C LEU A 339 4.03 17.13 -0.24
N ILE A 340 4.92 17.87 -0.89
CA ILE A 340 4.62 18.57 -2.15
C ILE A 340 5.41 17.92 -3.28
N GLN A 341 4.79 17.84 -4.44
CA GLN A 341 5.38 17.29 -5.66
C GLN A 341 5.41 18.41 -6.71
N LEU A 342 6.56 18.62 -7.33
CA LEU A 342 6.82 19.73 -8.23
C LEU A 342 7.48 19.19 -9.51
N PHE A 343 7.11 19.74 -10.66
CA PHE A 343 7.96 19.67 -11.85
C PHE A 343 8.68 21.02 -11.97
N VAL A 344 10.01 20.99 -11.94
CA VAL A 344 10.83 22.18 -12.11
C VAL A 344 11.52 22.08 -13.49
N PRO A 345 11.29 23.02 -14.41
CA PRO A 345 11.83 22.99 -15.77
C PRO A 345 13.32 23.37 -15.81
N GLU A 346 14.12 22.68 -14.99
CA GLU A 346 15.56 22.89 -14.81
C GLU A 346 16.26 21.55 -14.62
N GLU A 347 17.58 21.56 -14.77
CA GLU A 347 18.43 20.40 -14.48
C GLU A 347 18.36 20.00 -13.00
N LEU A 348 18.78 18.76 -12.71
CA LEU A 348 18.61 18.10 -11.40
C LEU A 348 19.03 18.94 -10.18
N GLU A 349 20.22 19.52 -10.19
CA GLU A 349 20.77 20.19 -9.01
C GLU A 349 20.10 21.55 -8.76
N VAL A 350 19.91 22.35 -9.81
CA VAL A 350 19.10 23.58 -9.76
C VAL A 350 17.66 23.27 -9.33
N ALA A 351 17.05 22.22 -9.88
CA ALA A 351 15.67 21.83 -9.57
C ALA A 351 15.47 21.49 -8.09
N LYS A 352 16.41 20.75 -7.47
CA LYS A 352 16.37 20.43 -6.04
C LYS A 352 16.38 21.69 -5.17
N VAL A 353 17.30 22.62 -5.42
CA VAL A 353 17.43 23.86 -4.65
C VAL A 353 16.21 24.76 -4.88
N ALA A 354 15.77 24.90 -6.13
CA ALA A 354 14.58 25.67 -6.47
C ALA A 354 13.32 25.13 -5.78
N ALA A 355 13.14 23.80 -5.75
CA ALA A 355 12.01 23.16 -5.08
C ALA A 355 11.99 23.44 -3.57
N GLN A 356 13.15 23.42 -2.90
CA GLN A 356 13.25 23.80 -1.48
C GLN A 356 12.87 25.27 -1.26
N GLU A 357 13.36 26.20 -2.08
CA GLU A 357 13.01 27.62 -1.97
C GLU A 357 11.53 27.88 -2.27
N ILE A 358 10.94 27.16 -3.22
CA ILE A 358 9.50 27.18 -3.47
C ILE A 358 8.74 26.72 -2.23
N ALA A 359 9.15 25.60 -1.61
CA ALA A 359 8.53 25.08 -0.39
C ALA A 359 8.59 26.08 0.78
N LYS A 360 9.74 26.76 0.97
CA LYS A 360 9.86 27.85 1.96
C LYS A 360 8.90 29.00 1.66
N LYS A 361 8.79 29.41 0.41
CA LYS A 361 7.87 30.48 -0.02
C LYS A 361 6.39 30.08 0.10
N MET A 362 6.09 28.78 0.06
CA MET A 362 4.77 28.24 0.41
C MET A 362 4.49 28.22 1.92
N GLY A 363 5.48 28.57 2.76
CA GLY A 363 5.35 28.63 4.20
C GLY A 363 5.61 27.30 4.93
N LEU A 364 6.26 26.34 4.25
CA LEU A 364 6.66 25.09 4.91
C LEU A 364 7.92 25.30 5.74
N LEU A 365 7.90 24.78 6.96
CA LEU A 365 9.08 24.69 7.84
C LEU A 365 9.91 23.46 7.49
N ASP A 366 11.22 23.58 7.65
CA ASP A 366 12.22 22.53 7.44
C ASP A 366 12.05 21.72 6.14
N PRO A 367 11.94 22.38 4.96
CA PRO A 367 11.72 21.65 3.72
C PRO A 367 12.94 20.84 3.30
N GLU A 368 12.73 19.57 2.99
CA GLU A 368 13.75 18.60 2.60
C GLU A 368 13.33 17.91 1.30
N VAL A 369 14.20 17.93 0.29
CA VAL A 369 13.98 17.14 -0.93
C VAL A 369 14.23 15.68 -0.59
N ILE A 370 13.22 14.85 -0.82
CA ILE A 370 13.29 13.41 -0.51
C ILE A 370 13.28 12.54 -1.76
N ASN A 371 12.96 13.09 -2.93
CA ASN A 371 13.05 12.40 -4.22
C ASN A 371 13.31 13.43 -5.33
N ALA A 372 14.09 13.04 -6.32
CA ALA A 372 14.29 13.81 -7.54
C ALA A 372 14.51 12.87 -8.72
N GLN A 373 13.69 13.01 -9.76
CA GLN A 373 13.73 12.19 -10.96
C GLN A 373 13.90 13.09 -12.18
N VAL A 374 14.95 12.84 -12.95
CA VAL A 374 15.19 13.56 -14.21
C VAL A 374 14.18 13.09 -15.24
N MET A 375 13.28 13.98 -15.67
CA MET A 375 12.33 13.66 -16.75
C MET A 375 13.01 13.79 -18.10
N HIS A 376 13.78 14.86 -18.28
CA HIS A 376 14.71 15.05 -19.39
C HIS A 376 15.84 15.97 -18.93
N PRO A 377 17.11 15.72 -19.33
CA PRO A 377 18.25 16.51 -18.86
C PRO A 377 18.13 18.04 -19.09
N SER A 378 17.34 18.45 -20.09
CA SER A 378 17.10 19.86 -20.42
C SER A 378 15.68 20.35 -20.13
N GLU A 379 14.66 19.48 -20.14
CA GLU A 379 13.26 19.96 -20.03
C GLU A 379 12.81 20.09 -18.58
N GLY A 380 13.38 19.30 -17.68
CA GLY A 380 13.09 19.43 -16.26
C GLY A 380 13.20 18.16 -15.44
N THR A 381 12.99 18.36 -14.16
CA THR A 381 13.13 17.37 -13.09
C THR A 381 11.85 17.37 -12.25
N PHE A 382 11.32 16.17 -11.98
CA PHE A 382 10.28 15.96 -10.98
C PHE A 382 10.93 15.88 -9.60
N VAL A 383 10.45 16.66 -8.64
CA VAL A 383 11.01 16.77 -7.29
C VAL A 383 9.92 16.62 -6.25
N GLU A 384 10.18 15.86 -5.21
CA GLU A 384 9.30 15.75 -4.05
C GLU A 384 9.98 16.34 -2.81
N VAL A 385 9.26 17.20 -2.10
CA VAL A 385 9.75 17.90 -0.91
C VAL A 385 8.81 17.65 0.24
N LYS A 386 9.32 17.12 1.35
CA LYS A 386 8.58 17.09 2.62
C LYS A 386 8.86 18.37 3.40
N GLY A 387 7.89 18.83 4.19
CA GLY A 387 8.05 19.95 5.10
C GLY A 387 6.90 19.99 6.09
N LYS A 388 6.95 20.91 7.06
CA LYS A 388 5.92 21.02 8.09
C LYS A 388 5.07 22.27 7.91
N VAL A 389 3.76 22.09 8.00
CA VAL A 389 2.82 23.20 8.14
C VAL A 389 2.89 23.73 9.58
N ASP A 390 2.99 25.04 9.77
CA ASP A 390 3.10 25.65 11.11
C ASP A 390 1.76 26.01 11.75
N PHE A 391 0.66 25.90 11.01
CA PHE A 391 -0.68 26.23 11.50
C PHE A 391 -1.57 24.99 11.65
N ALA A 392 -2.65 25.15 12.43
CA ALA A 392 -3.73 24.19 12.55
C ALA A 392 -5.06 24.85 12.16
N ILE A 393 -6.04 24.04 11.76
CA ILE A 393 -7.36 24.51 11.34
C ILE A 393 -8.39 24.13 12.40
N ASP A 394 -9.30 25.05 12.74
CA ASP A 394 -10.47 24.74 13.56
C ASP A 394 -11.56 24.12 12.69
N ARG A 395 -11.84 22.82 12.90
CA ARG A 395 -12.83 22.07 12.12
C ARG A 395 -14.23 22.69 12.14
N THR A 396 -14.58 23.44 13.19
CA THR A 396 -15.90 24.06 13.35
C THR A 396 -16.12 25.27 12.44
N THR A 397 -15.04 25.83 11.89
CA THR A 397 -15.08 26.99 10.99
C THR A 397 -15.23 26.59 9.52
N LEU A 398 -15.09 25.31 9.21
CA LEU A 398 -15.14 24.79 7.85
C LEU A 398 -16.57 24.86 7.29
N LYS A 399 -16.75 25.64 6.22
CA LYS A 399 -18.00 25.70 5.47
C LYS A 399 -18.04 24.54 4.47
N ILE A 400 -18.60 23.41 4.90
CA ILE A 400 -18.75 22.22 4.07
C ILE A 400 -20.05 22.36 3.25
N PRO A 401 -19.99 22.40 1.91
CA PRO A 401 -21.20 22.44 1.09
C PRO A 401 -22.07 21.19 1.33
N PRO A 402 -23.41 21.30 1.31
CA PRO A 402 -24.26 20.13 1.41
C PRO A 402 -23.94 19.15 0.27
N LYS A 403 -23.71 17.89 0.61
CA LYS A 403 -23.45 16.84 -0.38
C LYS A 403 -24.67 16.70 -1.29
N GLU A 404 -24.46 16.86 -2.60
CA GLU A 404 -25.51 16.54 -3.58
C GLU A 404 -25.81 15.04 -3.48
N VAL A 405 -27.01 14.69 -3.01
CA VAL A 405 -27.47 13.30 -2.94
C VAL A 405 -27.97 12.91 -4.31
N LEU A 406 -27.19 12.13 -5.06
CA LEU A 406 -27.66 11.50 -6.29
C LEU A 406 -28.52 10.27 -5.95
N LEU A 407 -29.59 10.05 -6.70
CA LEU A 407 -30.31 8.77 -6.72
C LEU A 407 -29.38 7.67 -7.24
N SER A 408 -29.67 6.40 -6.90
CA SER A 408 -28.88 5.29 -7.45
C SER A 408 -29.07 5.17 -8.97
N GLU A 409 -28.09 4.60 -9.68
CA GLU A 409 -28.23 4.39 -11.14
C GLU A 409 -29.47 3.52 -11.47
N GLU A 410 -29.80 2.56 -10.60
CA GLU A 410 -30.97 1.71 -10.75
C GLU A 410 -32.27 2.50 -10.60
N GLU A 411 -32.41 3.30 -9.55
CA GLU A 411 -33.58 4.16 -9.33
C GLU A 411 -33.80 5.14 -10.50
N ILE A 412 -32.70 5.69 -11.05
CA ILE A 412 -32.74 6.60 -12.19
C ILE A 412 -33.24 5.87 -13.44
N ARG A 413 -32.71 4.67 -13.72
CA ARG A 413 -33.14 3.86 -14.87
C ARG A 413 -34.60 3.44 -14.75
N GLU A 414 -35.04 3.02 -13.57
CA GLU A 414 -36.45 2.67 -13.34
C GLU A 414 -37.37 3.88 -13.52
N GLY A 415 -36.99 5.03 -12.97
CA GLY A 415 -37.72 6.28 -13.12
C GLY A 415 -37.88 6.68 -14.58
N ILE A 416 -36.79 6.62 -15.36
CA ILE A 416 -36.81 6.91 -16.81
C ILE A 416 -37.66 5.91 -17.58
N LYS A 417 -37.51 4.61 -17.28
CA LYS A 417 -38.24 3.53 -17.98
C LYS A 417 -39.75 3.62 -17.76
N LYS A 418 -40.18 3.99 -16.54
CA LYS A 418 -41.60 4.07 -16.17
C LYS A 418 -42.39 5.06 -17.03
N ILE A 419 -41.77 6.15 -17.46
CA ILE A 419 -42.38 7.19 -18.29
C ILE A 419 -41.91 7.15 -19.75
N GLY A 420 -40.82 6.45 -20.06
CA GLY A 420 -40.20 6.48 -21.37
C GLY A 420 -39.66 7.87 -21.72
N LEU A 421 -38.90 8.48 -20.80
CA LEU A 421 -38.49 9.89 -20.84
C LEU A 421 -37.96 10.32 -22.21
N LYS A 422 -38.57 11.37 -22.78
CA LYS A 422 -38.15 11.98 -24.04
C LYS A 422 -37.65 13.41 -23.82
N VAL A 423 -36.58 13.79 -24.49
CA VAL A 423 -36.03 15.14 -24.41
C VAL A 423 -35.80 15.74 -25.80
N VAL A 424 -35.98 17.05 -25.93
CA VAL A 424 -35.48 17.82 -27.08
C VAL A 424 -34.24 18.57 -26.64
N ALA A 425 -33.17 18.51 -27.41
CA ALA A 425 -31.91 19.13 -27.06
C ALA A 425 -31.34 19.96 -28.21
N GLY A 426 -30.83 21.16 -27.92
CA GLY A 426 -30.19 22.01 -28.93
C GLY A 426 -29.31 23.09 -28.33
N THR A 427 -28.29 23.52 -29.07
CA THR A 427 -27.51 24.71 -28.74
C THR A 427 -28.20 25.92 -29.35
N VAL A 428 -28.56 26.91 -28.53
CA VAL A 428 -29.59 27.88 -28.88
C VAL A 428 -29.05 29.28 -29.17
N GLY A 429 -29.80 30.03 -29.99
CA GLY A 429 -29.40 31.37 -30.45
C GLY A 429 -28.58 31.29 -31.73
N GLU A 430 -27.43 31.97 -31.76
CA GLU A 430 -26.44 31.93 -32.85
C GLU A 430 -25.15 31.20 -32.38
N ASP A 431 -25.32 30.27 -31.44
CA ASP A 431 -24.21 29.56 -30.80
C ASP A 431 -23.94 28.20 -31.48
N GLU A 432 -22.75 28.07 -32.05
CA GLU A 432 -22.26 26.89 -32.78
C GLU A 432 -21.53 25.86 -31.88
N HIS A 433 -21.38 26.13 -30.58
CA HIS A 433 -20.64 25.25 -29.68
C HIS A 433 -21.47 24.01 -29.27
N SER A 434 -21.40 22.95 -30.08
CA SER A 434 -22.17 21.71 -29.88
C SER A 434 -21.60 20.72 -28.86
N VAL A 435 -20.29 20.76 -28.58
CA VAL A 435 -19.59 19.69 -27.85
C VAL A 435 -20.18 19.47 -26.45
N GLY A 436 -20.36 20.54 -25.66
CA GLY A 436 -20.84 20.41 -24.28
C GLY A 436 -22.21 19.74 -24.16
N LEU A 437 -23.12 20.00 -25.11
CA LEU A 437 -24.43 19.37 -25.13
C LEU A 437 -24.34 17.91 -25.56
N ARG A 438 -23.56 17.59 -26.59
CA ARG A 438 -23.38 16.20 -27.03
C ARG A 438 -22.72 15.32 -25.98
N GLU A 439 -21.76 15.86 -25.23
CA GLU A 439 -21.11 15.18 -24.12
C GLU A 439 -22.08 14.72 -23.01
N ILE A 440 -23.17 15.46 -22.78
CA ILE A 440 -24.22 15.05 -21.83
C ILE A 440 -25.29 14.17 -22.46
N LEU A 441 -25.40 14.12 -23.79
CA LEU A 441 -26.39 13.31 -24.50
C LEU A 441 -25.86 11.90 -24.77
N ASP A 442 -24.69 11.84 -25.42
CA ASP A 442 -24.13 10.64 -26.03
C ASP A 442 -23.61 9.64 -24.98
N ILE A 443 -23.78 8.35 -25.25
CA ILE A 443 -23.37 7.27 -24.33
C ILE A 443 -21.86 7.27 -23.99
N LYS A 444 -20.99 7.80 -24.87
CA LYS A 444 -19.53 7.68 -24.80
C LYS A 444 -18.93 8.08 -23.44
N HIS A 445 -19.38 9.21 -22.87
CA HIS A 445 -18.92 9.69 -21.57
C HIS A 445 -20.01 9.62 -20.49
N GLY A 446 -20.96 8.70 -20.66
CA GLY A 446 -22.05 8.47 -19.72
C GLY A 446 -23.15 9.53 -19.80
N GLY A 447 -23.45 10.01 -21.01
CA GLY A 447 -24.59 10.87 -21.28
C GLY A 447 -25.93 10.22 -20.97
N ILE A 448 -27.01 10.99 -21.09
CA ILE A 448 -28.37 10.57 -20.70
C ILE A 448 -28.85 9.33 -21.49
N GLU A 449 -28.29 9.08 -22.68
CA GLU A 449 -28.55 7.88 -23.48
C GLU A 449 -28.27 6.57 -22.71
N LYS A 450 -27.22 6.55 -21.87
CA LYS A 450 -26.87 5.38 -21.01
C LYS A 450 -28.03 4.95 -20.10
N TYR A 451 -28.92 5.86 -19.76
CA TYR A 451 -30.04 5.63 -18.83
C TYR A 451 -31.36 5.36 -19.55
N GLY A 452 -31.36 5.26 -20.88
CA GLY A 452 -32.53 4.95 -21.69
C GLY A 452 -33.38 6.17 -22.05
N VAL A 453 -32.85 7.39 -21.89
CA VAL A 453 -33.52 8.62 -22.32
C VAL A 453 -33.48 8.71 -23.84
N LYS A 454 -34.64 8.92 -24.46
CA LYS A 454 -34.72 9.18 -25.90
C LYS A 454 -34.56 10.69 -26.13
N TYR A 455 -33.68 11.09 -27.03
CA TYR A 455 -33.48 12.52 -27.31
C TYR A 455 -33.64 12.84 -28.79
N HIS A 456 -34.21 14.01 -29.06
CA HIS A 456 -34.25 14.65 -30.38
C HIS A 456 -33.27 15.82 -30.37
N TYR A 457 -32.12 15.64 -31.01
CA TYR A 457 -31.09 16.67 -31.10
C TYR A 457 -31.32 17.56 -32.33
N LEU A 458 -31.56 18.85 -32.11
CA LEU A 458 -31.86 19.81 -33.18
C LEU A 458 -30.64 20.50 -33.78
N GLY A 459 -29.44 20.25 -33.25
CA GLY A 459 -28.22 20.89 -33.71
C GLY A 459 -27.84 22.14 -32.94
N THR A 460 -27.15 23.05 -33.63
CA THR A 460 -26.64 24.33 -33.14
C THR A 460 -27.38 25.50 -33.79
N SER A 461 -27.18 26.70 -33.25
CA SER A 461 -27.85 27.93 -33.68
C SER A 461 -29.37 27.77 -33.80
N VAL A 462 -29.97 27.04 -32.85
CA VAL A 462 -31.40 26.75 -32.86
C VAL A 462 -32.16 27.92 -32.25
N PRO A 463 -33.10 28.57 -32.96
CA PRO A 463 -33.96 29.57 -32.38
C PRO A 463 -34.78 29.00 -31.21
N ILE A 464 -34.96 29.77 -30.14
CA ILE A 464 -35.71 29.33 -28.96
C ILE A 464 -37.14 28.88 -29.31
N SER A 465 -37.81 29.57 -30.24
CA SER A 465 -39.14 29.16 -30.72
C SER A 465 -39.16 27.75 -31.30
N LYS A 466 -38.13 27.36 -32.08
CA LYS A 466 -38.01 26.00 -32.63
C LYS A 466 -37.81 24.93 -31.56
N MET A 467 -37.10 25.25 -30.47
CA MET A 467 -36.96 24.32 -29.33
C MET A 467 -38.33 24.00 -28.72
N VAL A 468 -39.17 25.03 -28.53
CA VAL A 468 -40.52 24.89 -27.97
C VAL A 468 -41.44 24.15 -28.94
N ASP A 469 -41.41 24.50 -30.23
CA ASP A 469 -42.23 23.85 -31.26
C ASP A 469 -41.90 22.36 -31.38
N ALA A 470 -40.61 22.00 -31.42
CA ALA A 470 -40.16 20.62 -31.47
C ALA A 470 -40.55 19.83 -30.21
N ALA A 471 -40.52 20.46 -29.03
CA ALA A 471 -40.96 19.81 -27.79
C ALA A 471 -42.45 19.46 -27.81
N ILE A 472 -43.28 20.33 -28.41
CA ILE A 472 -44.71 20.08 -28.63
C ILE A 472 -44.92 18.95 -29.64
N GLU A 473 -44.24 19.01 -30.79
CA GLU A 473 -44.38 18.04 -31.88
C GLU A 473 -43.95 16.62 -31.46
N THR A 474 -42.84 16.51 -30.73
CA THR A 474 -42.27 15.22 -30.31
C THR A 474 -42.87 14.66 -29.02
N GLY A 475 -43.70 15.47 -28.34
CA GLY A 475 -44.25 15.14 -27.02
C GLY A 475 -43.15 14.93 -25.98
N ALA A 476 -42.16 15.82 -25.95
CA ALA A 476 -41.02 15.71 -25.05
C ALA A 476 -41.38 16.06 -23.60
N ASP A 477 -40.80 15.34 -22.65
CA ASP A 477 -40.93 15.58 -21.22
C ASP A 477 -39.96 16.67 -20.72
N ALA A 478 -38.86 16.90 -21.44
CA ALA A 478 -37.91 17.95 -21.13
C ALA A 478 -37.32 18.65 -22.37
N ILE A 479 -36.93 19.91 -22.20
CA ILE A 479 -36.13 20.69 -23.14
C ILE A 479 -34.76 20.93 -22.49
N LEU A 480 -33.70 20.51 -23.17
CA LEU A 480 -32.32 20.74 -22.77
C LEU A 480 -31.69 21.76 -23.72
N ILE A 481 -31.48 22.99 -23.26
CA ILE A 481 -30.77 24.00 -24.05
C ILE A 481 -29.31 24.11 -23.63
N SER A 482 -28.43 24.31 -24.61
CA SER A 482 -27.03 24.70 -24.37
C SER A 482 -26.79 26.14 -24.79
N THR A 483 -26.15 26.92 -23.91
CA THR A 483 -25.75 28.31 -24.14
C THR A 483 -24.31 28.51 -23.65
N ILE A 484 -23.35 28.49 -24.57
CA ILE A 484 -21.92 28.63 -24.27
C ILE A 484 -21.50 30.09 -24.38
N ILE A 485 -21.96 30.80 -25.41
CA ILE A 485 -21.73 32.23 -25.55
C ILE A 485 -22.51 32.96 -24.45
N SER A 486 -21.78 33.67 -23.59
CA SER A 486 -22.36 34.43 -22.47
C SER A 486 -22.27 35.95 -22.65
N HIS A 487 -21.64 36.43 -23.73
CA HIS A 487 -21.45 37.86 -23.98
C HIS A 487 -22.79 38.62 -23.95
N ASN A 488 -22.79 39.79 -23.30
CA ASN A 488 -23.98 40.63 -23.11
C ASN A 488 -25.18 39.87 -22.51
N ASP A 489 -24.91 38.93 -21.60
CA ASP A 489 -25.90 38.09 -20.93
C ASP A 489 -26.85 37.34 -21.88
N VAL A 490 -26.38 37.01 -23.09
CA VAL A 490 -27.23 36.36 -24.10
C VAL A 490 -27.75 35.00 -23.63
N HIS A 491 -26.94 34.24 -22.89
CA HIS A 491 -27.36 33.01 -22.19
C HIS A 491 -28.59 33.23 -21.29
N ARG A 492 -28.60 34.28 -20.45
CA ARG A 492 -29.75 34.64 -19.59
C ARG A 492 -30.97 35.08 -20.39
N LYS A 493 -30.75 35.88 -21.46
CA LYS A 493 -31.83 36.32 -22.37
C LYS A 493 -32.50 35.12 -23.05
N ASN A 494 -31.71 34.16 -23.52
CA ASN A 494 -32.21 32.93 -24.15
C ASN A 494 -32.97 32.03 -23.16
N MET A 495 -32.47 31.87 -21.93
CA MET A 495 -33.17 31.14 -20.86
C MET A 495 -34.53 31.78 -20.54
N ARG A 496 -34.58 33.09 -20.28
CA ARG A 496 -35.84 33.80 -19.99
C ARG A 496 -36.83 33.70 -21.15
N LYS A 497 -36.35 33.88 -22.38
CA LYS A 497 -37.18 33.75 -23.58
C LYS A 497 -37.76 32.35 -23.74
N LEU A 498 -37.04 31.30 -23.33
CA LEU A 498 -37.55 29.93 -23.33
C LEU A 498 -38.69 29.77 -22.31
N ASP A 499 -38.52 30.26 -21.08
CA ASP A 499 -39.58 30.22 -20.06
C ASP A 499 -40.84 30.96 -20.52
N GLU A 500 -40.66 32.19 -21.03
CA GLU A 500 -41.74 33.03 -21.56
C GLU A 500 -42.54 32.31 -22.68
N LEU A 501 -41.85 31.76 -23.68
CA LEU A 501 -42.49 31.05 -24.80
C LEU A 501 -43.18 29.76 -24.34
N CYS A 502 -42.59 29.03 -23.38
CA CYS A 502 -43.25 27.86 -22.80
C CYS A 502 -44.54 28.22 -22.05
N ARG A 503 -44.59 29.40 -21.40
CA ARG A 503 -45.80 29.92 -20.74
C ARG A 503 -46.84 30.37 -21.75
N GLU A 504 -46.43 31.14 -22.76
CA GLU A 504 -47.30 31.62 -23.84
C GLU A 504 -48.01 30.46 -24.56
N LYS A 505 -47.27 29.37 -24.85
CA LYS A 505 -47.82 28.17 -25.50
C LYS A 505 -48.54 27.20 -24.54
N GLY A 506 -48.63 27.53 -23.25
CA GLY A 506 -49.35 26.72 -22.26
C GLY A 506 -48.71 25.36 -21.94
N ILE A 507 -47.40 25.22 -22.11
CA ILE A 507 -46.66 23.96 -21.87
C ILE A 507 -45.68 24.00 -20.69
N ARG A 508 -45.42 25.17 -20.10
CA ARG A 508 -44.40 25.35 -19.06
C ARG A 508 -44.54 24.40 -17.87
N ASP A 509 -45.77 24.10 -17.45
CA ASP A 509 -46.02 23.19 -16.33
C ASP A 509 -45.89 21.70 -16.71
N LYS A 510 -46.00 21.39 -18.00
CA LYS A 510 -46.02 20.04 -18.58
C LYS A 510 -44.62 19.51 -18.94
N VAL A 511 -43.70 20.41 -19.27
CA VAL A 511 -42.34 20.10 -19.75
C VAL A 511 -41.30 20.65 -18.78
N MET A 512 -40.25 19.88 -18.50
CA MET A 512 -39.10 20.34 -17.73
C MET A 512 -38.17 21.18 -18.62
N VAL A 513 -37.79 22.37 -18.21
CA VAL A 513 -36.85 23.24 -18.96
C VAL A 513 -35.52 23.31 -18.22
N MET A 514 -34.46 22.83 -18.86
CA MET A 514 -33.12 22.79 -18.30
C MET A 514 -32.14 23.49 -19.23
N CYS A 515 -31.13 24.11 -18.63
CA CYS A 515 -30.09 24.81 -19.37
C CYS A 515 -28.69 24.35 -18.96
N GLY A 516 -27.76 24.34 -19.92
CA GLY A 516 -26.35 24.06 -19.70
C GLY A 516 -25.45 25.11 -20.32
N GLY A 517 -24.29 25.36 -19.70
CA GLY A 517 -23.29 26.26 -20.26
C GLY A 517 -22.07 26.43 -19.37
N THR A 518 -20.94 26.85 -19.95
CA THR A 518 -19.67 27.02 -19.21
C THR A 518 -19.74 28.09 -18.12
N GLN A 519 -20.65 29.04 -18.26
CA GLN A 519 -20.89 30.16 -17.31
C GLN A 519 -22.25 30.05 -16.61
N VAL A 520 -22.97 28.93 -16.77
CA VAL A 520 -24.26 28.71 -16.13
C VAL A 520 -24.02 28.15 -14.73
N THR A 521 -24.66 28.76 -13.72
CA THR A 521 -24.81 28.19 -12.38
C THR A 521 -26.30 27.87 -12.14
N ARG A 522 -26.59 27.04 -11.13
CA ARG A 522 -27.98 26.69 -10.79
C ARG A 522 -28.79 27.92 -10.39
N GLU A 523 -28.16 28.84 -9.67
CA GLU A 523 -28.76 30.10 -9.23
C GLU A 523 -29.16 30.95 -10.44
N ILE A 524 -28.25 31.10 -11.42
CA ILE A 524 -28.52 31.83 -12.66
C ILE A 524 -29.68 31.22 -13.44
N ALA A 525 -29.70 29.89 -13.54
CA ALA A 525 -30.75 29.16 -14.25
C ALA A 525 -32.13 29.36 -13.61
N GLN A 526 -32.19 29.24 -12.28
CA GLN A 526 -33.41 29.46 -11.49
C GLN A 526 -33.92 30.89 -11.60
N GLU A 527 -33.03 31.89 -11.51
CA GLU A 527 -33.36 33.31 -11.74
C GLU A 527 -33.98 33.56 -13.13
N CYS A 528 -33.63 32.74 -14.12
CA CYS A 528 -34.12 32.86 -15.49
C CYS A 528 -35.34 31.97 -15.78
N GLY A 529 -35.93 31.32 -14.76
CA GLY A 529 -37.14 30.51 -14.89
C GLY A 529 -36.91 29.05 -15.30
N MET A 530 -35.66 28.57 -15.32
CA MET A 530 -35.36 27.16 -15.62
C MET A 530 -35.60 26.28 -14.39
N ASP A 531 -35.92 25.00 -14.61
CA ASP A 531 -36.12 24.03 -13.54
C ASP A 531 -34.78 23.55 -12.93
N ASP A 532 -33.70 23.52 -13.73
CA ASP A 532 -32.33 23.29 -13.25
C ASP A 532 -31.28 23.85 -14.24
N GLY A 533 -30.06 24.05 -13.73
CA GLY A 533 -28.91 24.60 -14.46
C GLY A 533 -27.65 23.77 -14.31
N PHE A 534 -26.89 23.65 -15.40
CA PHE A 534 -25.72 22.79 -15.47
C PHE A 534 -24.46 23.53 -15.94
N GLY A 535 -23.45 23.55 -15.08
CA GLY A 535 -22.17 24.24 -15.31
C GLY A 535 -21.04 23.30 -15.74
N ARG A 536 -19.79 23.75 -15.53
CA ARG A 536 -18.58 22.98 -15.86
C ARG A 536 -18.54 21.63 -15.16
N GLY A 537 -18.12 20.59 -15.89
CA GLY A 537 -17.94 19.23 -15.37
C GLY A 537 -19.24 18.44 -15.19
N THR A 538 -20.39 18.97 -15.62
CA THR A 538 -21.66 18.25 -15.58
C THR A 538 -21.59 16.97 -16.40
N LYS A 539 -22.08 15.86 -15.83
CA LYS A 539 -22.23 14.56 -16.49
C LYS A 539 -23.70 14.20 -16.70
N GLY A 540 -23.97 13.29 -17.63
CA GLY A 540 -25.33 12.81 -17.92
C GLY A 540 -26.10 12.36 -16.68
N ILE A 541 -25.45 11.67 -15.73
CA ILE A 541 -26.04 11.21 -14.45
C ILE A 541 -26.67 12.36 -13.65
N GLN A 542 -26.06 13.56 -13.64
CA GLN A 542 -26.57 14.70 -12.88
C GLN A 542 -27.83 15.27 -13.54
N VAL A 543 -27.86 15.29 -14.87
CA VAL A 543 -29.02 15.77 -15.65
C VAL A 543 -30.21 14.83 -15.45
N VAL A 544 -30.01 13.52 -15.59
CA VAL A 544 -31.10 12.55 -15.36
C VAL A 544 -31.54 12.48 -13.90
N ASN A 545 -30.61 12.61 -12.95
CA ASN A 545 -30.95 12.69 -11.54
C ASN A 545 -31.88 13.88 -11.25
N SER A 546 -31.60 15.05 -11.83
CA SER A 546 -32.46 16.22 -11.72
C SER A 546 -33.85 15.97 -12.32
N MET A 547 -33.91 15.42 -13.55
CA MET A 547 -35.18 15.10 -14.22
C MET A 547 -36.02 14.12 -13.39
N VAL A 548 -35.42 13.03 -12.91
CA VAL A 548 -36.12 12.01 -12.10
C VAL A 548 -36.60 12.59 -10.76
N LYS A 549 -35.81 13.44 -10.10
CA LYS A 549 -36.24 14.12 -8.87
C LYS A 549 -37.42 15.06 -9.10
N LEU A 550 -37.40 15.84 -10.19
CA LEU A 550 -38.51 16.72 -10.56
C LEU A 550 -39.78 15.91 -10.85
N LEU A 551 -39.67 14.77 -11.54
CA LEU A 551 -40.79 13.88 -11.82
C LEU A 551 -41.36 13.24 -10.54
N LYS A 552 -40.50 12.79 -9.61
CA LYS A 552 -40.91 12.32 -8.27
C LYS A 552 -41.63 13.42 -7.50
N ALA A 553 -41.10 14.65 -7.49
CA ALA A 553 -41.73 15.79 -6.81
C ALA A 553 -43.10 16.15 -7.39
N LYS A 554 -43.29 16.01 -8.71
CA LYS A 554 -44.57 16.17 -9.39
C LYS A 554 -45.51 14.95 -9.30
N LYS A 555 -45.13 13.90 -8.53
CA LYS A 555 -45.88 12.62 -8.39
C LYS A 555 -46.20 11.94 -9.73
N ARG A 556 -45.32 12.10 -10.74
CA ARG A 556 -45.46 11.46 -12.05
C ARG A 556 -44.81 10.08 -12.12
N ILE A 557 -43.93 9.77 -11.17
CA ILE A 557 -43.29 8.46 -10.98
C ILE A 557 -43.21 8.08 -9.52
#